data_AF-A0A1V4ZE99-F1
#
_entry.id   AF-A0A1V4ZE99-F1
#
_cell.length_a   1.000
_cell.length_b   1.000
_cell.length_c   1.000
_cell.angle_alpha   90.00
_cell.angle_beta   90.00
_cell.angle_gamma   90.00
#
_symmetry.space_group_name_H-M   'P 1'
#
loop_
_entity.id
_entity.type
_entity.pdbx_description
1 polymer ?
#
loop_
_entity_poly.entity_id
_entity_poly.type
_entity_poly.pdbx_seq_one_letter_code
_entity_poly.pdbx_strand_id
1 'polypeptide(L)'
;MVYLTGDVCINNHGKKPDTGVTPEFNPDGTPVVRVRLPKKKLNEQFACAATNLGANHIRVKCHDGVERLGRIKGKIKKRAWIREGDILIVVPWSFQDEKCDILYRYLPPQADWLRKNNYL
;
A
#
# COMPACT_ATOMS: atom_id res chain seq x y z
N MET A 1 11.90 -16.66 47.54
CA MET A 1 11.05 -17.63 46.81
C MET A 1 9.64 -17.09 46.95
N VAL A 2 8.96 -16.46 46.00
CA VAL A 2 8.92 -16.54 44.53
C VAL A 2 8.44 -15.17 43.98
N TYR A 3 8.73 -14.89 42.71
CA TYR A 3 8.69 -13.59 42.04
C TYR A 3 7.27 -13.14 41.63
N LEU A 4 6.98 -11.83 41.67
CA LEU A 4 5.88 -11.19 40.94
C LEU A 4 6.45 -10.42 39.75
N THR A 5 6.54 -11.07 38.59
CA THR A 5 6.65 -10.41 37.28
C THR A 5 5.27 -10.42 36.65
N GLY A 6 4.61 -9.26 36.64
CA GLY A 6 3.35 -9.04 35.94
C GLY A 6 3.63 -8.49 34.54
N ASP A 7 3.39 -9.34 33.55
CA ASP A 7 3.49 -9.08 32.11
C ASP A 7 2.54 -7.97 31.60
N VAL A 8 2.99 -7.25 30.55
CA VAL A 8 2.34 -6.91 29.26
C VAL A 8 0.79 -7.05 29.24
N CYS A 9 -0.05 -6.13 28.72
CA CYS A 9 -0.18 -5.77 27.32
C CYS A 9 -1.24 -4.65 27.09
N ILE A 10 -0.91 -3.72 26.19
CA ILE A 10 -1.74 -3.08 25.14
C ILE A 10 -3.19 -2.64 25.45
N ASN A 11 -3.39 -1.31 25.56
CA ASN A 11 -4.69 -0.67 25.37
C ASN A 11 -5.07 -0.72 23.88
N ASN A 12 -5.85 -1.74 23.50
CA ASN A 12 -6.52 -1.85 22.22
C ASN A 12 -7.68 -0.84 22.15
N HIS A 13 -7.41 0.38 21.68
CA HIS A 13 -8.50 1.26 21.26
C HIS A 13 -9.13 0.73 19.96
N GLY A 14 -10.36 0.25 20.11
CA GLY A 14 -11.19 -0.35 19.08
C GLY A 14 -11.27 0.50 17.81
N LYS A 15 -10.83 -0.10 16.71
CA LYS A 15 -11.15 0.36 15.36
C LYS A 15 -12.63 0.02 15.15
N LYS A 16 -13.46 1.05 14.92
CA LYS A 16 -14.87 0.84 14.55
C LYS A 16 -14.94 -0.08 13.33
N PRO A 17 -15.75 -1.16 13.34
CA PRO A 17 -15.90 -2.03 12.19
C PRO A 17 -16.55 -1.22 11.07
N ASP A 18 -15.90 -1.21 9.92
CA ASP A 18 -16.47 -0.72 8.67
C ASP A 18 -17.71 -1.55 8.34
N THR A 19 -18.82 -0.85 8.23
CA THR A 19 -20.17 -1.35 8.05
C THR A 19 -20.29 -2.26 6.81
N GLY A 20 -20.57 -3.55 7.06
CA GLY A 20 -21.39 -4.45 6.24
C GLY A 20 -21.23 -4.40 4.71
N VAL A 21 -20.13 -4.93 4.17
CA VAL A 21 -20.07 -5.38 2.78
C VAL A 21 -20.04 -6.90 2.79
N THR A 22 -21.16 -7.55 2.45
CA THR A 22 -21.15 -8.96 2.07
C THR A 22 -20.20 -9.11 0.89
N PRO A 23 -19.21 -10.01 0.91
CA PRO A 23 -18.35 -10.22 -0.25
C PRO A 23 -19.23 -10.74 -1.38
N GLU A 24 -19.55 -9.88 -2.34
CA GLU A 24 -20.07 -10.33 -3.64
C GLU A 24 -18.99 -11.25 -4.23
N PHE A 25 -19.38 -12.40 -4.77
CA PHE A 25 -18.45 -13.33 -5.42
C PHE A 25 -18.65 -13.26 -6.93
N ASN A 26 -17.55 -13.24 -7.68
CA ASN A 26 -17.55 -13.41 -9.13
C ASN A 26 -18.00 -14.85 -9.49
N PRO A 27 -18.41 -15.11 -10.75
CA PRO A 27 -18.82 -16.45 -11.20
C PRO A 27 -17.76 -17.55 -11.00
N ASP A 28 -16.49 -17.16 -10.87
CA ASP A 28 -15.35 -18.03 -10.60
C ASP A 28 -15.13 -18.29 -9.09
N GLY A 29 -16.03 -17.83 -8.22
CA GLY A 29 -15.95 -17.99 -6.77
C GLY A 29 -14.95 -17.07 -6.09
N THR A 30 -14.35 -16.11 -6.81
CA THR A 30 -13.43 -15.13 -6.20
C THR A 30 -14.20 -13.96 -5.60
N PRO A 31 -13.77 -13.39 -4.46
CA PRO A 31 -14.42 -12.20 -3.91
C PRO A 31 -14.28 -11.03 -4.89
N VAL A 32 -15.34 -10.27 -5.10
CA VAL A 32 -15.37 -9.05 -5.92
C VAL A 32 -14.45 -8.03 -5.28
N VAL A 33 -13.26 -7.87 -5.86
CA VAL A 33 -12.27 -6.91 -5.40
C VAL A 33 -12.47 -5.60 -6.15
N ARG A 34 -12.92 -4.55 -5.46
CA ARG A 34 -12.91 -3.18 -6.01
C ARG A 34 -11.47 -2.64 -6.00
N VAL A 35 -10.86 -2.54 -7.19
CA VAL A 35 -9.49 -2.06 -7.38
C VAL A 35 -9.48 -0.64 -7.95
N ARG A 36 -8.66 0.25 -7.36
CA ARG A 36 -8.40 1.59 -7.90
C ARG A 36 -7.33 1.50 -8.97
N LEU A 37 -7.52 2.14 -10.13
CA LEU A 37 -6.46 2.29 -11.15
C LEU A 37 -5.76 3.66 -11.06
N PRO A 38 -4.48 3.76 -11.48
CA PRO A 38 -3.76 5.03 -11.58
C PRO A 38 -4.44 5.96 -12.59
N LYS A 39 -4.61 7.24 -12.21
CA LYS A 39 -5.19 8.27 -13.08
C LYS A 39 -4.09 9.03 -13.83
N LYS A 40 -4.05 8.87 -15.17
CA LYS A 40 -3.11 9.60 -16.05
C LYS A 40 -3.18 11.12 -15.90
N LYS A 41 -4.38 11.69 -15.70
CA LYS A 41 -4.59 13.13 -15.49
C LYS A 41 -3.86 13.71 -14.25
N LEU A 42 -3.52 12.85 -13.28
CA LEU A 42 -2.84 13.24 -12.04
C LEU A 42 -1.38 12.77 -12.00
N ASN A 43 -0.83 12.32 -13.14
CA ASN A 43 0.48 11.68 -13.23
C ASN A 43 0.65 10.54 -12.21
N GLU A 44 -0.41 9.79 -11.94
CA GLU A 44 -0.32 8.59 -11.10
C GLU A 44 0.23 7.42 -11.91
N GLN A 45 1.17 6.69 -11.34
CA GLN A 45 1.76 5.50 -11.94
C GLN A 45 1.89 4.36 -10.93
N PHE A 46 1.97 3.14 -11.46
CA PHE A 46 2.30 1.97 -10.65
C PHE A 46 3.77 2.00 -10.23
N ALA A 47 4.05 1.49 -9.04
CA ALA A 47 5.39 1.23 -8.58
C ALA A 47 5.44 0.02 -7.64
N CYS A 48 6.59 -0.64 -7.58
CA CYS A 48 6.90 -1.68 -6.61
C CYS A 48 7.79 -1.10 -5.51
N ALA A 49 7.48 -1.42 -4.25
CA ALA A 49 8.36 -1.13 -3.13
C ALA A 49 9.66 -1.94 -3.25
N ALA A 50 10.81 -1.28 -3.24
CA ALA A 50 12.11 -1.93 -3.33
C ALA A 50 12.78 -2.05 -1.96
N THR A 51 13.17 -0.93 -1.34
CA THR A 51 13.93 -0.94 -0.08
C THR A 51 13.43 0.13 0.88
N ASN A 52 13.23 -0.22 2.15
CA ASN A 52 12.87 0.75 3.19
C ASN A 52 14.09 1.55 3.64
N LEU A 53 14.03 2.87 3.50
CA LEU A 53 15.14 3.78 3.88
C LEU A 53 14.94 4.39 5.27
N GLY A 54 13.75 4.26 5.84
CA GLY A 54 13.39 4.88 7.12
C GLY A 54 12.98 6.35 6.96
N ALA A 55 12.72 7.04 8.07
CA ALA A 55 12.30 8.45 8.10
C ALA A 55 11.11 8.80 7.15
N ASN A 56 10.17 7.87 6.95
CA ASN A 56 9.04 7.96 6.01
C ASN A 56 9.42 7.94 4.51
N HIS A 57 10.62 7.48 4.19
CA HIS A 57 11.10 7.31 2.83
C HIS A 57 11.29 5.83 2.50
N ILE A 58 10.97 5.47 1.27
CA ILE A 58 11.14 4.14 0.71
C ILE A 58 11.59 4.28 -0.74
N ARG A 59 12.51 3.44 -1.18
CA ARG A 59 12.89 3.36 -2.58
C ARG A 59 11.83 2.57 -3.34
N VAL A 60 11.37 3.10 -4.46
CA VAL A 60 10.35 2.47 -5.29
C VAL A 60 10.85 2.32 -6.73
N LYS A 61 10.53 1.19 -7.35
CA LYS A 61 10.72 0.95 -8.79
C LYS A 61 9.44 1.31 -9.50
N CYS A 62 9.46 2.38 -10.27
CA CYS A 62 8.29 2.82 -11.02
C CYS A 62 8.14 2.03 -12.32
N HIS A 63 6.93 2.02 -12.89
CA HIS A 63 6.63 1.31 -14.13
C HIS A 63 7.44 1.80 -15.35
N ASP A 64 7.92 3.03 -15.32
CA ASP A 64 8.82 3.58 -16.35
C ASP A 64 10.26 3.05 -16.26
N GLY A 65 10.57 2.19 -15.27
CA GLY A 65 11.90 1.62 -15.06
C GLY A 65 12.82 2.48 -14.20
N VAL A 66 12.38 3.65 -13.75
CA VAL A 66 13.19 4.56 -12.92
C VAL A 66 13.00 4.26 -11.44
N GLU A 67 14.11 4.18 -10.69
CA GLU A 67 14.09 4.10 -9.23
C GLU A 67 13.94 5.49 -8.61
N ARG A 68 12.92 5.67 -7.77
CA ARG A 68 12.61 6.93 -7.11
C ARG A 68 12.60 6.82 -5.59
N LEU A 69 12.88 7.93 -4.93
CA LEU A 69 12.69 8.12 -3.50
C LEU A 69 11.24 8.50 -3.21
N GLY A 70 10.48 7.54 -2.69
CA GLY A 70 9.07 7.70 -2.34
C GLY A 70 8.88 8.26 -0.94
N ARG A 71 8.16 9.39 -0.84
CA ARG A 71 7.67 9.95 0.42
C ARG A 71 6.32 9.34 0.80
N ILE A 72 6.23 8.78 2.01
CA ILE A 72 5.00 8.19 2.52
C ILE A 72 4.08 9.28 3.06
N LYS A 73 2.97 9.55 2.36
CA LYS A 73 1.94 10.48 2.85
C LYS A 73 1.34 9.99 4.17
N GLY A 74 1.07 10.92 5.09
CA GLY A 74 0.57 10.61 6.44
C GLY A 74 -0.70 9.76 6.45
N LYS A 75 -1.58 9.92 5.44
CA LYS A 75 -2.79 9.10 5.27
C LYS A 75 -2.48 7.61 5.11
N ILE A 76 -1.43 7.27 4.36
CA ILE A 76 -0.97 5.88 4.21
C ILE A 76 -0.28 5.40 5.45
N LYS A 77 0.64 6.21 6.00
CA LYS A 77 1.42 5.85 7.18
C LYS A 77 0.52 5.36 8.33
N LYS A 78 -0.65 5.99 8.49
CA LYS A 78 -1.64 5.60 9.51
C LYS A 78 -2.50 4.38 9.14
N ARG A 79 -2.65 4.07 7.84
CA ARG A 79 -3.58 3.04 7.35
C ARG A 79 -2.91 1.71 7.08
N ALA A 80 -1.70 1.70 6.54
CA ALA A 80 -1.07 0.49 6.04
C ALA A 80 0.44 0.51 6.29
N TRP A 81 0.96 -0.65 6.68
CA TRP A 81 2.39 -0.90 6.77
C TRP A 81 2.88 -1.32 5.39
N ILE A 82 3.90 -0.67 4.86
CA ILE A 82 4.48 -1.01 3.56
C ILE A 82 5.68 -1.92 3.79
N ARG A 83 5.73 -3.02 3.05
CA ARG A 83 6.87 -3.93 2.98
C ARG A 83 7.45 -3.93 1.57
N GLU A 84 8.66 -4.45 1.45
CA GLU A 84 9.30 -4.67 0.16
C GLU A 84 8.47 -5.64 -0.68
N GLY A 85 8.37 -5.40 -1.98
CA GLY A 85 7.52 -6.17 -2.91
C GLY A 85 6.05 -5.75 -2.95
N ASP A 86 5.59 -4.83 -2.12
CA ASP A 86 4.22 -4.29 -2.21
C ASP A 86 4.04 -3.46 -3.49
N ILE A 87 2.86 -3.58 -4.12
CA ILE A 87 2.45 -2.74 -5.24
C ILE A 87 1.81 -1.45 -4.73
N LEU A 88 2.24 -0.32 -5.28
CA LEU A 88 1.88 1.03 -4.86
C LEU A 88 1.38 1.87 -6.05
N ILE A 89 0.63 2.92 -5.73
CA ILE A 89 0.41 4.06 -6.64
C ILE A 89 1.27 5.22 -6.16
N VAL A 90 2.07 5.75 -7.07
CA VAL A 90 2.96 6.89 -6.81
C VAL A 90 2.67 8.03 -7.78
N VAL A 91 3.03 9.24 -7.37
CA VAL A 91 3.02 10.44 -8.21
C VAL A 91 4.43 11.01 -8.22
N PRO A 92 5.16 10.96 -9.35
CA PRO A 92 6.47 11.58 -9.47
C PRO A 92 6.33 13.11 -9.37
N TRP A 93 7.37 13.76 -8.86
CA TRP A 93 7.39 15.22 -8.80
C TRP A 93 7.72 15.81 -10.17
N SER A 94 7.07 16.92 -10.52
CA SER A 94 7.27 17.54 -11.84
C SER A 94 8.66 18.17 -12.02
N PHE A 95 9.33 18.53 -10.92
CA PHE A 95 10.61 19.24 -10.95
C PHE A 95 11.81 18.36 -10.55
N GLN A 96 11.58 17.24 -9.88
CA GLN A 96 12.63 16.31 -9.47
C GLN A 96 12.18 14.88 -9.71
N ASP A 97 12.63 14.31 -10.83
CA ASP A 97 12.19 12.99 -11.26
C ASP A 97 12.64 11.87 -10.31
N GLU A 98 13.74 12.06 -9.59
CA GLU A 98 14.23 11.11 -8.58
C GLU A 98 13.30 10.96 -7.37
N LYS A 99 12.30 11.83 -7.21
CA LYS A 99 11.40 11.84 -6.05
C LYS A 99 9.96 11.63 -6.46
N CYS A 100 9.21 10.97 -5.57
CA CYS A 100 7.78 10.77 -5.75
C CYS A 100 7.03 10.75 -4.42
N ASP A 101 5.73 11.02 -4.46
CA ASP A 101 4.83 10.79 -3.33
C ASP A 101 4.06 9.47 -3.48
N ILE A 102 3.94 8.72 -2.38
CA ILE A 102 3.16 7.47 -2.35
C ILE A 102 1.71 7.79 -1.93
N LEU A 103 0.75 7.39 -2.77
CA LEU A 103 -0.68 7.70 -2.61
C LEU A 103 -1.53 6.52 -2.18
N TYR A 104 -1.23 5.32 -2.68
CA TYR A 104 -2.00 4.11 -2.35
C TYR A 104 -1.10 2.88 -2.24
N ARG A 105 -1.50 1.92 -1.40
CA ARG A 105 -0.92 0.56 -1.32
C ARG A 105 -2.00 -0.44 -1.66
N TYR A 106 -1.73 -1.34 -2.60
CA TYR A 106 -2.61 -2.45 -2.92
C TYR A 106 -2.45 -3.58 -1.90
N LEU A 107 -3.57 -4.19 -1.51
CA LEU A 107 -3.57 -5.44 -0.75
C LEU A 107 -3.23 -6.62 -1.69
N PRO A 108 -2.79 -7.78 -1.15
CA PRO A 108 -2.47 -8.93 -1.98
C PRO A 108 -3.58 -9.36 -2.95
N PRO A 109 -4.87 -9.45 -2.56
CA PRO A 109 -5.93 -9.80 -3.50
C PRO A 109 -6.13 -8.75 -4.62
N GLN A 110 -5.86 -7.48 -4.34
CA GLN A 110 -5.92 -6.42 -5.34
C GLN A 110 -4.73 -6.50 -6.30
N ALA A 111 -3.54 -6.83 -5.80
CA ALA A 111 -2.36 -7.06 -6.63
C ALA A 111 -2.55 -8.27 -7.55
N ASP A 112 -3.14 -9.36 -7.05
CA ASP A 112 -3.44 -10.54 -7.86
C ASP A 112 -4.48 -10.24 -8.94
N TRP A 113 -5.51 -9.45 -8.60
CA TRP A 113 -6.48 -8.97 -9.59
C TRP A 113 -5.80 -8.13 -10.69
N LEU A 114 -4.87 -7.23 -10.33
CA LEU A 114 -4.12 -6.43 -11.30
C LEU A 114 -3.29 -7.29 -12.26
N ARG A 115 -2.61 -8.34 -11.74
CA ARG A 115 -1.85 -9.29 -12.57
C ARG A 115 -2.77 -10.08 -13.50
N LYS A 116 -3.90 -10.59 -13.00
CA LYS A 116 -4.88 -11.33 -13.82
C LYS A 116 -5.46 -10.50 -14.97
N ASN A 117 -5.58 -9.18 -14.78
CA ASN A 117 -6.11 -8.26 -15.78
C ASN A 117 -5.01 -7.56 -16.62
N ASN A 118 -3.75 -8.02 -16.52
CA ASN A 118 -2.62 -7.55 -17.33
C ASN A 118 -2.33 -6.04 -17.20
N TYR A 119 -2.48 -5.49 -15.99
CA TYR A 119 -2.13 -4.10 -15.67
C TYR A 119 -0.70 -3.91 -15.13
N LEU A 120 -0.04 -4.99 -14.72
CA LEU A 120 1.30 -5.02 -14.14
C LEU A 120 2.24 -5.85 -15.01
#